data_AF-A0A4Y2GFX3-F1
#
_entry.id   AF-A0A4Y2GFX3-F1
#
_cell.length_a   1.000
_cell.length_b   1.000
_cell.length_c   1.000
_cell.angle_alpha   90.00
_cell.angle_beta   90.00
_cell.angle_gamma   90.00
#
_symmetry.space_group_name_H-M   'P 1'
#
loop_
_entity.id
_entity.type
_entity.pdbx_description
1 polymer ?
#
loop_
_entity_poly.entity_id
_entity_poly.type
_entity_poly.pdbx_seq_one_letter_code
_entity_poly.pdbx_strand_id
1 'polypeptide(L)'
;MLCWVPSHVGIVGNEQADKAAKSAVAPMDMTIPVVDLKKHVKMLLYSKWQEQWDLETNNKLHAVKPFVRHWPSLTSRKADTLLTRLRIGHTRFTHLHLLFGEEPPMCSRCNCHMSVRHILSECTNFNARRLQFFQAPSVSLPSLLDKTPHVNLFAFLKSIQFFSMI
;
A
#
# COMPACT_ATOMS: atom_id res chain seq x y z
N MET A 1 4.38 26.67 21.05
CA MET A 1 5.51 26.68 20.11
C MET A 1 6.38 25.46 20.43
N LEU A 2 6.70 24.62 19.46
CA LEU A 2 7.56 23.44 19.63
C LEU A 2 8.90 23.73 18.96
N CYS A 3 10.01 23.53 19.66
CA CYS A 3 11.37 23.68 19.13
C CYS A 3 12.16 22.40 19.35
N TRP A 4 12.95 22.01 18.35
CA TRP A 4 13.87 20.88 18.45
C TRP A 4 15.20 21.39 19.00
N VAL A 5 15.69 20.75 20.07
CA VAL A 5 16.99 21.04 20.67
C VAL A 5 17.93 19.84 20.51
N PRO A 6 19.23 20.08 20.24
CA PRO A 6 20.21 19.01 20.12
C PRO A 6 20.39 18.28 21.46
N SER A 7 20.45 16.94 21.41
CA SER A 7 20.69 16.12 22.60
C SER A 7 22.18 16.04 22.94
N HIS A 8 22.48 15.86 24.23
CA HIS A 8 23.82 15.62 24.77
C HIS A 8 24.88 16.70 24.47
N VAL A 9 24.48 17.96 24.35
CA VAL A 9 25.39 19.10 24.13
C VAL A 9 25.47 20.07 25.33
N GLY A 10 25.10 19.66 26.54
CA GLY A 10 25.19 20.52 27.72
C GLY A 10 23.97 21.41 28.00
N ILE A 11 22.85 21.22 27.29
CA ILE A 11 21.63 22.03 27.54
C ILE A 11 21.01 21.57 28.87
N VAL A 12 21.18 22.38 29.91
CA VAL A 12 20.80 22.07 31.30
C VAL A 12 19.38 21.52 31.42
N GLY A 13 18.38 22.17 30.81
CA GLY A 13 16.99 21.71 30.88
C GLY A 13 16.76 20.36 30.18
N ASN A 14 17.42 20.11 29.06
CA ASN A 14 17.34 18.84 28.34
C ASN A 14 18.03 17.71 29.11
N GLU A 15 19.19 17.98 29.71
CA GLU A 15 19.91 17.01 30.53
C GLU A 15 19.16 16.67 31.82
N GLN A 16 18.52 17.65 32.45
CA GLN A 16 17.65 17.43 33.61
C GLN A 16 16.46 16.54 33.23
N ALA A 17 15.82 16.80 32.09
CA ALA A 17 14.73 15.98 31.57
C ALA A 17 15.18 14.53 31.29
N ASP A 18 16.33 14.34 30.63
CA ASP A 18 16.92 13.02 30.37
C ASP A 18 17.26 12.28 31.67
N LYS A 19 17.83 12.98 32.65
CA LYS A 19 18.16 12.40 33.95
C LYS A 19 16.90 11.99 34.71
N ALA A 20 15.87 12.83 34.71
CA ALA A 20 14.58 12.51 35.31
C ALA A 20 13.94 11.27 34.64
N ALA A 21 13.95 11.21 33.31
CA ALA A 21 13.44 10.07 32.55
C ALA A 21 14.21 8.78 32.88
N LYS A 22 15.55 8.82 32.94
CA LYS A 22 16.39 7.67 33.33
C LYS A 22 16.13 7.23 34.77
N SER A 23 15.93 8.19 35.69
CA SER A 23 15.70 7.92 37.11
C SER A 23 14.31 7.34 37.37
N ALA A 24 13.35 7.58 36.48
CA ALA A 24 12.00 7.03 36.55
C ALA A 24 11.91 5.57 36.08
N VAL A 25 12.97 5.01 35.49
CA VAL A 25 13.01 3.60 35.07
C VAL A 25 13.24 2.72 36.30
N ALA A 26 12.18 2.09 36.79
CA ALA A 26 12.29 1.09 37.84
C ALA A 26 12.99 -0.17 37.29
N PRO A 27 13.91 -0.79 38.05
CA PRO A 27 14.42 -2.12 37.72
C PRO A 27 13.25 -3.09 37.69
N MET A 28 12.95 -3.63 36.52
CA MET A 28 11.92 -4.64 36.35
C MET A 28 12.61 -5.99 36.35
N ASP A 29 12.40 -6.77 37.41
CA ASP A 29 12.97 -8.11 37.53
C ASP A 29 12.15 -9.05 36.64
N MET A 30 12.47 -9.04 35.33
CA MET A 30 11.80 -9.87 34.36
C MET A 30 12.52 -11.21 34.21
N THR A 31 11.80 -12.27 34.55
CA THR A 31 12.21 -13.66 34.32
C THR A 31 12.27 -14.02 32.83
N ILE A 32 11.58 -13.24 31.98
CA ILE A 32 11.54 -13.44 30.53
C ILE A 32 12.52 -12.49 29.86
N PRO A 33 13.39 -13.00 28.95
CA PRO A 33 14.26 -12.15 28.16
C PRO A 33 13.48 -11.08 27.39
N VAL A 34 13.94 -9.83 27.46
CA VAL A 34 13.31 -8.68 26.79
C VAL A 34 13.11 -8.93 25.28
N VAL A 35 14.01 -9.69 24.65
CA VAL A 35 13.93 -10.06 23.23
C VAL A 35 12.69 -10.91 22.91
N ASP A 36 12.35 -11.84 23.80
CA ASP A 36 11.19 -12.71 23.63
C ASP A 36 9.89 -11.94 23.88
N LEU A 37 9.89 -11.09 24.91
CA LEU A 37 8.77 -10.19 25.16
C LEU A 37 8.51 -9.26 23.97
N LYS A 38 9.56 -8.63 23.41
CA LYS A 38 9.46 -7.79 22.22
C LYS A 38 8.89 -8.55 21.03
N LYS A 39 9.36 -9.79 20.80
CA LYS A 39 8.85 -10.65 19.73
C LYS A 39 7.37 -10.97 19.95
N HIS A 40 6.98 -11.33 21.17
CA HIS A 40 5.59 -11.64 21.50
C HIS A 40 4.66 -10.44 21.32
N VAL A 41 5.03 -9.28 21.86
CA VAL A 41 4.28 -8.02 21.68
C VAL A 41 4.14 -7.69 20.19
N LYS A 42 5.22 -7.81 19.41
CA LYS A 42 5.17 -7.60 17.96
C LYS A 42 4.19 -8.56 17.28
N MET A 43 4.21 -9.85 17.63
CA MET A 43 3.26 -10.83 17.08
C MET A 43 1.81 -10.47 17.41
N LEU A 44 1.52 -10.10 18.66
CA LEU A 44 0.18 -9.66 19.07
C LEU A 44 -0.28 -8.42 18.30
N LEU A 45 0.59 -7.42 18.14
CA LEU A 45 0.29 -6.22 17.37
C LEU A 45 -0.03 -6.54 15.91
N TYR A 46 0.77 -7.38 15.26
CA TYR A 46 0.48 -7.81 13.88
C TYR A 46 -0.79 -8.66 13.78
N SER A 47 -1.08 -9.51 14.77
CA SER A 47 -2.34 -10.27 14.81
C SER A 47 -3.54 -9.34 14.88
N LYS A 48 -3.52 -8.36 15.79
CA LYS A 48 -4.59 -7.37 15.92
C LYS A 48 -4.72 -6.48 14.69
N TRP A 49 -3.61 -6.10 14.08
CA TRP A 49 -3.66 -5.35 12.83
C TRP A 49 -4.22 -6.21 11.69
N GLN A 50 -3.85 -7.48 11.59
CA GLN A 50 -4.41 -8.40 10.60
C GLN A 50 -5.92 -8.60 10.80
N GLU A 51 -6.37 -8.82 12.04
CA GLU A 51 -7.81 -8.93 12.38
C GLU A 51 -8.58 -7.69 11.92
N GLN A 52 -8.07 -6.48 12.19
CA GLN A 52 -8.69 -5.24 11.71
C GLN A 52 -8.65 -5.13 10.18
N TRP A 53 -7.54 -5.53 9.57
CA TRP A 53 -7.35 -5.46 8.13
C TRP A 53 -8.29 -6.41 7.38
N ASP A 54 -8.57 -7.59 7.92
CA ASP A 54 -9.51 -8.55 7.33
C ASP A 54 -10.96 -8.04 7.30
N LEU A 55 -11.31 -7.06 8.15
CA LEU A 55 -12.62 -6.40 8.16
C LEU A 55 -12.78 -5.37 7.03
N GLU A 56 -11.69 -4.94 6.38
CA GLU A 56 -11.67 -3.91 5.33
C GLU A 56 -12.14 -4.44 3.96
N THR A 57 -13.35 -4.99 3.91
CA THR A 57 -13.93 -5.69 2.75
C THR A 57 -14.12 -4.78 1.51
N ASN A 58 -14.34 -3.49 1.71
CA ASN A 58 -14.50 -2.50 0.62
C ASN A 58 -13.19 -1.80 0.24
N ASN A 59 -12.06 -2.19 0.82
CA ASN A 59 -10.79 -1.56 0.54
C ASN A 59 -10.14 -2.17 -0.72
N LYS A 60 -9.87 -1.32 -1.71
CA LYS A 60 -9.26 -1.71 -3.00
C LYS A 60 -7.90 -2.39 -2.81
N LEU A 61 -7.11 -1.92 -1.84
CA LEU A 61 -5.80 -2.49 -1.52
C LEU A 61 -5.92 -3.86 -0.85
N HIS A 62 -6.92 -4.07 0.00
CA HIS A 62 -7.15 -5.36 0.67
C HIS A 62 -7.33 -6.50 -0.34
N ALA A 63 -8.03 -6.23 -1.44
CA ALA A 63 -8.22 -7.19 -2.52
C ALA A 63 -6.92 -7.64 -3.23
N VAL A 64 -5.82 -6.88 -3.10
CA VAL A 64 -4.51 -7.22 -3.67
C VAL A 64 -3.54 -7.66 -2.58
N LYS A 65 -3.67 -7.08 -1.38
CA LYS A 65 -2.78 -7.26 -0.24
C LYS A 65 -3.59 -7.71 0.98
N PRO A 66 -4.06 -8.95 1.02
CA PRO A 66 -4.86 -9.45 2.15
C PRO A 66 -4.03 -9.56 3.43
N PHE A 67 -2.71 -9.69 3.34
CA PHE A 67 -1.85 -9.82 4.52
C PHE A 67 -1.11 -8.52 4.86
N VAL A 68 -1.07 -8.18 6.15
CA VAL A 68 -0.29 -7.08 6.72
C VAL A 68 1.19 -7.45 6.76
N ARG A 69 1.81 -7.47 5.58
CA ARG A 69 3.24 -7.74 5.39
C ARG A 69 3.91 -6.61 4.65
N HIS A 70 5.22 -6.49 4.85
CA HIS A 70 6.04 -5.57 4.10
C HIS A 70 6.17 -6.01 2.64
N TRP A 71 5.96 -5.08 1.71
CA TRP A 71 6.25 -5.25 0.29
C TRP A 71 7.47 -4.40 -0.07
N PRO A 72 8.46 -4.96 -0.80
CA PRO A 72 9.64 -4.21 -1.18
C PRO A 72 9.26 -3.13 -2.20
N SER A 73 9.95 -1.99 -2.14
CA SER A 73 9.87 -0.97 -3.19
C SER A 73 10.55 -1.46 -4.46
N LEU A 74 10.03 -1.03 -5.61
CA LEU A 74 10.72 -1.20 -6.88
C LEU A 74 11.97 -0.33 -6.96
N THR A 75 12.93 -0.74 -7.78
CA THR A 75 14.19 0.01 -8.01
C THR A 75 13.96 1.39 -8.62
N SER A 76 12.91 1.55 -9.43
CA SER A 76 12.53 2.83 -10.01
C SER A 76 11.41 3.48 -9.19
N ARG A 77 11.67 4.67 -8.64
CA ARG A 77 10.66 5.49 -7.95
C ARG A 77 9.40 5.71 -8.78
N LYS A 78 9.56 5.93 -10.09
CA LYS A 78 8.44 6.12 -11.03
C LYS A 78 7.60 4.85 -11.12
N ALA A 79 8.23 3.69 -11.31
CA ALA A 79 7.53 2.42 -11.35
C ALA A 79 6.82 2.11 -10.03
N ASP A 80 7.47 2.40 -8.90
CA ASP A 80 6.92 2.18 -7.56
C ASP A 80 5.68 3.05 -7.29
N THR A 81 5.72 4.31 -7.73
CA THR A 81 4.58 5.23 -7.63
C THR A 81 3.40 4.73 -8.47
N LEU A 82 3.65 4.34 -9.72
CA LEU A 82 2.60 3.82 -10.61
C LEU A 82 1.99 2.53 -10.06
N LEU A 83 2.83 1.60 -9.59
CA LEU A 83 2.36 0.34 -9.01
C LEU A 83 1.55 0.58 -7.74
N THR A 84 1.98 1.49 -6.87
CA THR A 84 1.24 1.88 -5.67
C THR A 84 -0.13 2.42 -6.04
N ARG A 85 -0.22 3.35 -7.00
CA ARG A 85 -1.50 3.90 -7.50
C ARG A 85 -2.43 2.83 -8.04
N LEU A 86 -1.90 1.86 -8.79
CA LEU A 86 -2.68 0.72 -9.28
C LEU A 86 -3.21 -0.14 -8.12
N ARG A 87 -2.36 -0.46 -7.12
CA ARG A 87 -2.73 -1.29 -5.96
C ARG A 87 -3.83 -0.67 -5.11
N ILE A 88 -3.77 0.64 -4.87
CA ILE A 88 -4.82 1.37 -4.13
C ILE A 88 -6.01 1.76 -5.03
N GLY A 89 -5.91 1.52 -6.34
CA GLY A 89 -6.94 1.86 -7.33
C GLY A 89 -7.09 3.35 -7.63
N HIS A 90 -6.15 4.20 -7.20
CA HIS A 90 -6.19 5.66 -7.32
C HIS A 90 -5.31 6.14 -8.47
N THR A 91 -5.91 6.20 -9.67
CA THR A 91 -5.26 6.76 -10.87
C THR A 91 -5.87 8.11 -11.21
N ARG A 92 -5.16 8.94 -12.00
CA ARG A 92 -5.76 10.16 -12.54
C ARG A 92 -7.07 9.83 -13.27
N PHE A 93 -7.09 8.83 -14.15
CA PHE A 93 -8.31 8.46 -14.87
C PHE A 93 -9.49 8.15 -13.93
N THR A 94 -9.28 7.30 -12.93
CA THR A 94 -10.38 6.78 -12.09
C THR A 94 -10.82 7.71 -10.97
N HIS A 95 -10.01 8.72 -10.57
CA HIS A 95 -10.30 9.56 -9.39
C HIS A 95 -10.30 11.07 -9.65
N LEU A 96 -9.87 11.55 -10.82
CA LEU A 96 -9.85 12.99 -11.10
C LEU A 96 -11.24 13.63 -10.99
N HIS A 97 -12.30 12.89 -11.31
CA HIS A 97 -13.69 13.35 -11.17
C HIS A 97 -14.03 13.80 -9.74
N LEU A 98 -13.46 13.17 -8.70
CA LEU A 98 -13.68 13.57 -7.30
C LEU A 98 -13.08 14.95 -6.99
N LEU A 99 -11.98 15.32 -7.65
CA LEU A 99 -11.33 16.62 -7.45
C LEU A 99 -12.10 17.76 -8.12
N PHE A 100 -12.78 17.47 -9.23
CA PHE A 100 -13.56 18.46 -9.99
C PHE A 100 -15.07 18.39 -9.73
N GLY A 101 -15.55 17.43 -8.94
CA GLY A 101 -16.98 17.21 -8.71
C GLY A 101 -17.72 16.76 -9.97
N GLU A 102 -17.03 16.06 -10.87
CA GLU A 102 -17.59 15.54 -12.12
C GLU A 102 -18.13 14.11 -11.94
N GLU A 103 -18.89 13.63 -12.92
CA GLU A 103 -19.35 12.25 -12.96
C GLU A 103 -18.17 11.28 -13.14
N PRO A 104 -18.21 10.10 -12.49
CA PRO A 104 -17.19 9.08 -12.67
C PRO A 104 -17.09 8.62 -14.12
N PRO A 105 -15.88 8.37 -14.65
CA PRO A 105 -15.72 7.88 -16.01
C PRO A 105 -16.39 6.51 -16.18
N MET A 106 -17.13 6.35 -17.27
CA MET A 106 -17.87 5.12 -17.58
C MET A 106 -17.18 4.29 -18.68
N CYS A 107 -17.26 2.96 -18.56
CA CYS A 107 -16.90 2.05 -19.64
C CYS A 107 -17.94 2.12 -20.76
N SER A 108 -17.58 2.59 -21.94
CA SER A 108 -18.50 2.64 -23.09
C SER A 108 -19.01 1.25 -23.52
N ARG A 109 -18.23 0.19 -23.26
CA ARG A 109 -18.59 -1.18 -23.65
C ARG A 109 -19.35 -1.94 -22.57
N CYS A 110 -18.98 -1.75 -21.30
CA CYS A 110 -19.54 -2.52 -20.18
C CYS A 110 -20.61 -1.77 -19.39
N ASN A 111 -20.79 -0.48 -19.66
CA ASN A 111 -21.73 0.41 -18.98
C ASN A 111 -21.60 0.38 -17.44
N CYS A 112 -20.37 0.44 -16.94
CA CYS A 112 -20.06 0.48 -15.51
C CYS A 112 -18.94 1.49 -15.22
N HIS A 113 -18.84 1.95 -13.97
CA HIS A 113 -17.81 2.89 -13.54
C HIS A 113 -16.41 2.32 -13.75
N MET A 114 -15.51 3.15 -14.25
CA MET A 114 -14.15 2.72 -14.51
C MET A 114 -13.35 2.57 -13.22
N SER A 115 -12.72 1.40 -13.08
CA SER A 115 -11.83 1.08 -11.97
C SER A 115 -10.57 0.39 -12.48
N VAL A 116 -9.50 0.40 -11.68
CA VAL A 116 -8.26 -0.34 -12.00
C VAL A 116 -8.56 -1.84 -12.14
N ARG A 117 -9.42 -2.38 -11.27
CA ARG A 117 -9.90 -3.78 -11.36
C ARG A 117 -10.58 -4.03 -12.70
N HIS A 118 -11.48 -3.15 -13.12
CA HIS A 118 -12.17 -3.28 -14.39
C HIS A 118 -11.18 -3.30 -15.56
N ILE A 119 -10.26 -2.35 -15.62
CA ILE A 119 -9.26 -2.24 -16.69
C ILE A 119 -8.35 -3.49 -16.73
N LEU A 120 -7.83 -3.90 -15.58
CA LEU A 120 -6.83 -4.97 -15.51
C LEU A 120 -7.41 -6.38 -15.61
N SER A 121 -8.66 -6.62 -15.19
CA SER A 121 -9.17 -7.98 -14.99
C SER A 121 -10.53 -8.28 -15.62
N GLU A 122 -11.41 -7.29 -15.85
CA GLU A 122 -12.83 -7.57 -16.17
C GLU A 122 -13.26 -7.05 -17.55
N CYS A 123 -12.73 -5.91 -17.99
CA CYS A 123 -13.21 -5.21 -19.17
C CYS A 123 -13.02 -6.05 -20.42
N THR A 124 -14.11 -6.44 -21.09
CA THR A 124 -14.05 -7.28 -22.30
C THR A 124 -13.33 -6.60 -23.46
N ASN A 125 -13.25 -5.26 -23.45
CA ASN A 125 -12.49 -4.49 -24.44
C ASN A 125 -11.00 -4.82 -24.45
N PHE A 126 -10.45 -5.21 -23.29
CA PHE A 126 -9.02 -5.52 -23.14
C PHE A 126 -8.71 -7.02 -23.19
N ASN A 127 -9.69 -7.89 -23.45
CA ASN A 127 -9.49 -9.36 -23.51
C ASN A 127 -8.35 -9.77 -24.45
N ALA A 128 -8.34 -9.26 -25.69
CA ALA A 128 -7.30 -9.59 -26.67
C ALA A 128 -5.90 -9.17 -26.18
N ARG A 129 -5.80 -8.01 -25.51
CA ARG A 129 -4.52 -7.51 -24.98
C ARG A 129 -4.10 -8.31 -23.74
N ARG A 130 -5.04 -8.71 -22.88
CA ARG A 130 -4.74 -9.61 -21.76
C ARG A 130 -4.25 -10.97 -22.25
N LEU A 131 -4.87 -11.54 -23.26
CA LEU A 131 -4.39 -12.78 -23.87
C LEU A 131 -2.96 -12.62 -24.43
N GLN A 132 -2.67 -11.51 -25.09
CA GLN A 132 -1.34 -11.23 -25.63
C GLN A 132 -0.26 -11.08 -24.54
N PHE A 133 -0.52 -10.33 -23.46
CA PHE A 133 0.50 -9.98 -22.47
C PHE A 133 0.53 -10.89 -21.24
N PHE A 134 -0.60 -11.50 -20.88
CA PHE A 134 -0.78 -12.33 -19.69
C PHE A 134 -1.14 -13.79 -20.03
N GLN A 135 -1.28 -14.14 -21.31
CA GLN A 135 -1.61 -15.50 -21.78
C GLN A 135 -2.95 -16.03 -21.25
N ALA A 136 -3.80 -15.15 -20.72
CA ALA A 136 -5.13 -15.49 -20.25
C ALA A 136 -6.10 -14.32 -20.46
N PRO A 137 -7.37 -14.59 -20.86
CA PRO A 137 -8.37 -13.54 -21.06
C PRO A 137 -8.91 -12.99 -19.74
N SER A 138 -8.90 -13.81 -18.69
CA SER A 138 -9.29 -13.47 -17.32
C SER A 138 -8.09 -13.67 -16.42
N VAL A 139 -7.74 -12.65 -15.64
CA VAL A 139 -6.54 -12.64 -14.78
C VAL A 139 -6.92 -12.03 -13.44
N SER A 140 -6.52 -12.68 -12.35
CA SER A 140 -6.82 -12.18 -11.01
C SER A 140 -6.00 -10.92 -10.70
N LEU A 141 -6.61 -9.93 -10.06
CA LEU A 141 -5.91 -8.69 -9.72
C LEU A 141 -4.66 -8.91 -8.84
N PRO A 142 -4.67 -9.82 -7.84
CA PRO A 142 -3.45 -10.17 -7.10
C PRO A 142 -2.33 -10.70 -8.00
N SER A 143 -2.62 -11.59 -8.95
CA SER A 143 -1.58 -12.14 -9.84
C SER A 143 -0.86 -11.07 -10.67
N LEU A 144 -1.49 -9.90 -10.87
CA LEU A 144 -0.90 -8.77 -11.59
C LEU A 144 -0.16 -7.79 -10.68
N LEU A 145 -0.66 -7.57 -9.45
CA LEU A 145 -0.29 -6.44 -8.59
C LEU A 145 0.28 -6.83 -7.21
N ASP A 146 0.44 -8.11 -6.91
CA ASP A 146 1.03 -8.61 -5.65
C ASP A 146 2.47 -8.12 -5.45
N LYS A 147 3.13 -8.52 -4.36
CA LYS A 147 4.50 -8.20 -3.96
C LYS A 147 5.45 -8.13 -5.15
N THR A 148 5.39 -9.13 -6.03
CA THR A 148 6.06 -9.15 -7.33
C THR A 148 5.04 -8.94 -8.45
N PRO A 149 4.94 -7.74 -9.04
CA PRO A 149 3.98 -7.49 -10.11
C PRO A 149 4.32 -8.32 -11.36
N HIS A 150 3.31 -8.60 -12.18
CA HIS A 150 3.51 -9.34 -13.41
C HIS A 150 4.50 -8.62 -14.35
N VAL A 151 5.44 -9.35 -14.95
CA VAL A 151 6.54 -8.79 -15.76
C VAL A 151 6.05 -7.91 -16.92
N ASN A 152 4.92 -8.30 -17.52
CA ASN A 152 4.30 -7.59 -18.63
C ASN A 152 3.28 -6.51 -18.23
N LEU A 153 3.09 -6.24 -16.94
CA LEU A 153 2.06 -5.30 -16.45
C LEU A 153 2.19 -3.92 -17.12
N PHE A 154 3.38 -3.32 -17.07
CA PHE A 154 3.58 -2.00 -17.65
C PHE A 154 3.54 -1.99 -19.18
N ALA A 155 3.92 -3.09 -19.83
CA ALA A 155 3.81 -3.22 -21.28
C ALA A 155 2.34 -3.28 -21.73
N PHE A 156 1.51 -4.05 -21.01
CA PHE A 156 0.06 -4.07 -21.19
C PHE A 156 -0.55 -2.67 -20.99
N LEU A 157 -0.20 -1.98 -19.90
CA LEU A 157 -0.72 -0.64 -19.60
C LEU A 157 -0.39 0.40 -20.68
N LYS A 158 0.80 0.29 -21.29
CA LYS A 158 1.20 1.13 -22.43
C LYS A 158 0.42 0.79 -23.69
N SER A 159 0.18 -0.50 -23.97
CA SER A 159 -0.53 -0.93 -25.19
C SER A 159 -1.99 -0.48 -25.22
N ILE A 160 -2.62 -0.29 -24.05
CA ILE A 160 -3.97 0.25 -23.92
C ILE A 160 -4.02 1.76 -23.64
N GLN A 161 -2.88 2.46 -23.75
CA GLN A 161 -2.74 3.91 -23.48
C GLN A 161 -3.15 4.35 -22.06
N PHE A 162 -3.26 3.42 -21.11
CA PHE A 162 -3.64 3.73 -19.73
C PHE A 162 -2.44 4.20 -18.90
N PHE A 163 -1.22 3.83 -19.27
CA PHE A 163 0.01 4.15 -18.52
C PHE A 163 0.21 5.66 -18.26
N SER A 164 -0.17 6.52 -19.20
CA SER A 164 -0.06 7.98 -19.08
C SER A 164 -1.15 8.62 -18.21
N MET A 165 -2.16 7.83 -17.80
CA MET A 165 -3.32 8.26 -17.03
C MET A 165 -3.31 7.74 -15.58
N ILE A 166 -2.22 7.10 -15.16
CA ILE A 166 -1.99 6.62 -13.78
C ILE A 166 -1.47 7.73 -12.89
#